data_AF-A0A6N7QUW7-F1
#
_entry.id   AF-A0A6N7QUW7-F1
#
_cell.length_a   1.000
_cell.length_b   1.000
_cell.length_c   1.000
_cell.angle_alpha   90.00
_cell.angle_beta   90.00
_cell.angle_gamma   90.00
#
_symmetry.space_group_name_H-M   'P 1'
#
loop_
_entity.id
_entity.type
_entity.pdbx_description
1 polymer ?
#
loop_
_entity_poly.entity_id
_entity_poly.type
_entity_poly.pdbx_seq_one_letter_code
_entity_poly.pdbx_strand_id
1 'polypeptide(L)'
;MKNKTFFIIVSGLITTGVVLAALQFSPTSASAELSKEEAKEKVAAKFSGEIVEFELDDNEKIYEVELEETDREYELKIDAETGDIISLEESERKNDKDQEVTTVSLSDNRTDSKHDAEKQENSFISMEEAKTIATEKYSGTVVEAELDEDDGSYYYEMEIWTDKGEVDLKINARSGEIVYISVDEDDKLSSEVTISADEARSIAKEKYEGTIQEFELDEDDGRYMYELEMRTDKGELELEIDASNGEIMKVEYDD
;
A
#
# COMPACT_ATOMS: atom_id res chain seq x y z
N MET A 1 -5.86 -43.19 -38.98
CA MET A 1 -6.32 -43.28 -37.58
C MET A 1 -5.43 -42.35 -36.77
N LYS A 2 -6.00 -41.30 -36.18
CA LYS A 2 -5.29 -40.29 -35.38
C LYS A 2 -5.26 -40.78 -33.93
N ASN A 3 -4.09 -40.96 -33.35
CA ASN A 3 -3.90 -41.20 -31.92
C ASN A 3 -3.28 -39.95 -31.28
N LYS A 4 -4.10 -39.28 -30.47
CA LYS A 4 -3.69 -38.26 -29.50
C LYS A 4 -2.89 -38.93 -28.38
N THR A 5 -1.81 -38.31 -27.95
CA THR A 5 -1.19 -38.62 -26.65
C THR A 5 -1.11 -37.35 -25.81
N PHE A 6 -1.74 -37.45 -24.65
CA PHE A 6 -1.70 -36.54 -23.50
C PHE A 6 -0.28 -36.55 -22.92
N PHE A 7 0.22 -35.40 -22.46
CA PHE A 7 1.23 -35.37 -21.41
C PHE A 7 0.70 -34.61 -20.20
N ILE A 8 0.82 -35.29 -19.08
CA ILE A 8 0.42 -34.92 -17.71
C ILE A 8 1.55 -34.09 -17.10
N ILE A 9 1.17 -33.03 -16.40
CA ILE A 9 2.03 -32.21 -15.53
C ILE A 9 2.46 -33.07 -14.33
N VAL A 10 3.77 -33.14 -14.01
CA VAL A 10 4.25 -33.35 -12.63
C VAL A 10 5.54 -32.56 -12.39
N SER A 11 5.53 -31.92 -11.24
CA SER A 11 6.50 -31.06 -10.58
C SER A 11 7.89 -31.66 -10.30
N GLY A 12 8.86 -30.73 -10.18
CA GLY A 12 9.85 -30.73 -9.12
C GLY A 12 11.08 -31.64 -9.24
N LEU A 13 12.24 -31.04 -9.48
CA LEU A 13 13.51 -31.56 -8.93
C LEU A 13 14.52 -30.41 -8.74
N ILE A 14 14.61 -29.97 -7.49
CA ILE A 14 15.71 -29.16 -6.95
C ILE A 14 16.98 -30.00 -7.05
N THR A 15 18.03 -29.48 -7.71
CA THR A 15 19.42 -29.89 -7.42
C THR A 15 20.36 -28.70 -7.46
N THR A 16 20.59 -28.14 -6.27
CA THR A 16 21.86 -27.65 -5.71
C THR A 16 23.04 -27.39 -6.64
N GLY A 17 23.53 -26.15 -6.63
CA GLY A 17 24.83 -25.80 -7.18
C GLY A 17 25.24 -24.34 -6.98
N VAL A 18 24.92 -23.70 -5.85
CA VAL A 18 25.54 -22.41 -5.52
C VAL A 18 26.98 -22.69 -5.09
N VAL A 19 27.92 -22.38 -5.99
CA VAL A 19 29.34 -22.32 -5.66
C VAL A 19 29.54 -21.10 -4.77
N LEU A 20 29.71 -21.35 -3.47
CA LEU A 20 30.21 -20.39 -2.50
C LEU A 20 31.63 -19.98 -2.88
N ALA A 21 31.76 -18.90 -3.65
CA ALA A 21 33.02 -18.17 -3.75
C ALA A 21 33.21 -17.41 -2.43
N ALA A 22 34.15 -17.87 -1.62
CA ALA A 22 34.57 -17.15 -0.42
C ALA A 22 35.27 -15.85 -0.83
N LEU A 23 34.51 -14.75 -0.87
CA LEU A 23 35.06 -13.41 -0.95
C LEU A 23 35.61 -13.03 0.44
N GLN A 24 36.92 -12.79 0.48
CA GLN A 24 37.63 -12.30 1.67
C GLN A 24 37.27 -10.82 1.85
N PHE A 25 36.24 -10.53 2.64
CA PHE A 25 35.89 -9.17 3.01
C PHE A 25 36.83 -8.70 4.14
N SER A 26 37.57 -7.62 3.89
CA SER A 26 38.27 -6.90 4.96
C SER A 26 37.28 -5.89 5.55
N PRO A 27 37.16 -5.76 6.88
CA PRO A 27 36.24 -4.80 7.48
C PRO A 27 36.82 -3.39 7.34
N THR A 28 36.37 -2.65 6.33
CA THR A 28 36.45 -1.18 6.34
C THR A 28 35.32 -0.69 7.21
N SER A 29 35.67 0.03 8.27
CA SER A 29 34.72 0.76 9.12
C SER A 29 34.31 2.07 8.44
N ALA A 30 33.59 1.96 7.32
CA ALA A 30 32.72 3.01 6.82
C ALA A 30 31.29 2.62 7.20
N SER A 31 30.43 3.57 7.57
CA SER A 31 28.99 3.31 7.66
C SER A 31 28.58 2.65 6.35
N ALA A 32 28.00 1.45 6.41
CA ALA A 32 27.75 0.66 5.21
C ALA A 32 26.50 1.21 4.52
N GLU A 33 26.70 2.24 3.69
CA GLU A 33 25.68 2.65 2.72
C GLU A 33 25.44 1.48 1.77
N LEU A 34 24.17 1.22 1.49
CA LEU A 34 23.71 0.32 0.45
C LEU A 34 24.40 0.71 -0.85
N SER A 35 25.02 -0.25 -1.56
CA SER A 35 25.61 0.09 -2.85
C SER A 35 24.54 0.37 -3.90
N LYS A 36 24.89 1.17 -4.91
CA LYS A 36 24.04 1.44 -6.08
C LYS A 36 23.56 0.14 -6.74
N GLU A 37 24.41 -0.88 -6.82
CA GLU A 37 24.05 -2.19 -7.37
C GLU A 37 23.02 -2.92 -6.51
N GLU A 38 23.18 -2.92 -5.19
CA GLU A 38 22.22 -3.55 -4.26
C GLU A 38 20.87 -2.80 -4.26
N ALA A 39 20.90 -1.47 -4.33
CA ALA A 39 19.69 -0.66 -4.45
C ALA A 39 18.93 -0.95 -5.74
N LYS A 40 19.63 -1.06 -6.88
CA LYS A 40 19.02 -1.48 -8.15
C LYS A 40 18.44 -2.88 -8.09
N GLU A 41 19.11 -3.83 -7.42
CA GLU A 41 18.59 -5.18 -7.24
C GLU A 41 17.30 -5.17 -6.40
N LYS A 42 17.26 -4.39 -5.31
CA LYS A 42 16.05 -4.23 -4.48
C LYS A 42 14.88 -3.66 -5.29
N VAL A 43 15.12 -2.64 -6.11
CA VAL A 43 14.09 -2.03 -6.98
C VAL A 43 13.61 -3.06 -8.01
N ALA A 44 14.53 -3.69 -8.75
CA ALA A 44 14.19 -4.67 -9.78
C ALA A 44 13.52 -5.95 -9.25
N ALA A 45 13.65 -6.25 -7.96
CA ALA A 45 12.95 -7.36 -7.31
C ALA A 45 11.47 -7.05 -7.04
N LYS A 46 11.09 -5.77 -6.96
CA LYS A 46 9.74 -5.32 -6.61
C LYS A 46 8.97 -4.74 -7.79
N PHE A 47 9.65 -4.06 -8.71
CA PHE A 47 9.04 -3.37 -9.83
C PHE A 47 9.45 -4.01 -11.15
N SER A 48 8.53 -4.07 -12.12
CA SER A 48 8.78 -4.69 -13.42
C SER A 48 9.20 -3.70 -14.52
N GLY A 49 9.22 -2.41 -14.19
CA GLY A 49 9.63 -1.31 -15.06
C GLY A 49 11.11 -1.24 -15.38
N GLU A 50 11.41 -0.49 -16.44
CA GLU A 50 12.78 -0.13 -16.80
C GLU A 50 13.22 1.05 -15.94
N ILE A 51 14.37 0.93 -15.27
CA ILE A 51 14.98 2.06 -14.54
C ILE A 51 15.56 3.02 -15.58
N VAL A 52 14.99 4.20 -15.71
CA VAL A 52 15.44 5.25 -16.65
C VAL A 52 16.37 6.25 -15.98
N GLU A 53 16.16 6.52 -14.70
CA GLU A 53 17.03 7.37 -13.88
C GLU A 53 17.42 6.69 -12.56
N PHE A 54 18.66 6.92 -12.13
CA PHE A 54 19.15 6.43 -10.84
C PHE A 54 20.31 7.31 -10.38
N GLU A 55 20.04 8.23 -9.46
CA GLU A 55 20.98 9.20 -8.92
C GLU A 55 21.11 9.04 -7.40
N LEU A 56 22.24 9.47 -6.84
CA LEU A 56 22.46 9.54 -5.39
C LEU A 56 22.64 11.01 -5.03
N ASP A 57 21.77 11.54 -4.19
CA ASP A 57 22.08 12.79 -3.49
C ASP A 57 23.05 12.45 -2.34
N ASP A 58 24.33 12.75 -2.53
CA ASP A 58 25.38 12.50 -1.52
C ASP A 58 25.19 13.32 -0.24
N ASN A 59 24.45 14.44 -0.28
CA ASN A 59 24.23 15.30 0.89
C ASN A 59 23.12 14.73 1.77
N GLU A 60 22.03 14.27 1.15
CA GLU A 60 20.87 13.70 1.84
C GLU A 60 21.01 12.19 2.04
N LYS A 61 21.95 11.55 1.32
CA LYS A 61 22.12 10.09 1.25
C LYS A 61 20.85 9.38 0.80
N ILE A 62 20.26 9.90 -0.28
CA ILE A 62 19.03 9.38 -0.87
C ILE A 62 19.31 8.95 -2.30
N TYR A 63 18.90 7.74 -2.65
CA TYR A 63 18.79 7.36 -4.05
C TYR A 63 17.47 7.84 -4.62
N GLU A 64 17.54 8.64 -5.68
CA GLU A 64 16.40 9.04 -6.51
C GLU A 64 16.34 8.11 -7.72
N VAL A 65 15.19 7.47 -7.94
CA VAL A 65 15.01 6.45 -8.96
C VAL A 65 13.73 6.72 -9.73
N GLU A 66 13.84 6.82 -11.05
CA GLU A 66 12.68 6.85 -11.94
C GLU A 66 12.56 5.51 -12.67
N LEU A 67 11.37 4.93 -12.63
CA LEU A 67 11.02 3.73 -13.38
C LEU A 67 9.88 3.97 -14.35
N GLU A 68 9.93 3.19 -15.41
CA GLU A 68 9.11 3.37 -16.58
C GLU A 68 8.50 1.99 -16.97
N GLU A 69 7.19 1.83 -16.81
CA GLU A 69 6.37 0.68 -17.24
C GLU A 69 5.38 1.10 -18.32
N THR A 70 4.93 0.21 -19.22
CA THR A 70 4.12 0.52 -20.44
C THR A 70 3.22 1.77 -20.41
N ASP A 71 2.45 1.96 -19.34
CA ASP A 71 1.50 3.05 -19.12
C ASP A 71 1.69 3.78 -17.78
N ARG A 72 2.73 3.45 -17.01
CA ARG A 72 2.99 3.99 -15.67
C ARG A 72 4.42 4.48 -15.50
N GLU A 73 4.59 5.54 -14.73
CA GLU A 73 5.87 6.06 -14.25
C GLU A 73 5.89 5.99 -12.73
N TYR A 74 7.06 5.67 -12.17
CA TYR A 74 7.29 5.64 -10.73
C TYR A 74 8.45 6.54 -10.37
N GLU A 75 8.25 7.41 -9.39
CA GLU A 75 9.33 8.14 -8.72
C GLU A 75 9.55 7.53 -7.33
N LEU A 76 10.79 7.16 -7.02
CA LEU A 76 11.16 6.59 -5.72
C LEU A 76 12.30 7.36 -5.09
N LYS A 77 12.19 7.54 -3.78
CA LYS A 77 13.30 7.92 -2.91
C LYS A 77 13.62 6.79 -1.96
N ILE A 78 14.89 6.40 -1.91
CA ILE A 78 15.37 5.28 -1.10
C ILE A 78 16.48 5.78 -0.18
N ASP A 79 16.32 5.57 1.12
CA ASP A 79 17.37 5.83 2.12
C ASP A 79 18.61 4.99 1.79
N ALA A 80 19.77 5.63 1.57
CA ALA A 80 20.97 4.91 1.16
C ALA A 80 21.65 4.16 2.31
N GLU A 81 21.31 4.41 3.58
CA GLU A 81 21.87 3.69 4.73
C GLU A 81 21.08 2.40 5.04
N THR A 82 19.76 2.44 4.93
CA THR A 82 18.87 1.31 5.24
C THR A 82 18.35 0.59 3.99
N GLY A 83 18.22 1.32 2.89
CA GLY A 83 17.56 0.87 1.68
C GLY A 83 16.05 0.74 1.82
N ASP A 84 15.44 1.48 2.74
CA ASP A 84 13.99 1.63 2.85
C ASP A 84 13.51 2.63 1.79
N ILE A 85 12.30 2.39 1.27
CA ILE A 85 11.65 3.35 0.38
C ILE A 85 11.05 4.40 1.32
N ILE A 86 11.39 5.68 1.13
CA ILE A 86 10.88 6.79 1.94
C ILE A 86 9.88 7.66 1.15
N SER A 87 9.91 7.55 -0.18
CA SER A 87 8.87 8.10 -1.04
C SER A 87 8.65 7.18 -2.23
N LEU A 88 7.40 6.98 -2.60
CA LEU A 88 6.95 6.31 -3.82
C LEU A 88 5.76 7.08 -4.35
N GLU A 89 5.81 7.46 -5.62
CA GLU A 89 4.68 8.04 -6.34
C GLU A 89 4.49 7.30 -7.67
N GLU A 90 3.33 6.66 -7.84
CA GLU A 90 2.88 6.13 -9.14
C GLU A 90 2.10 7.20 -9.91
N SER A 91 2.42 7.38 -11.18
CA SER A 91 1.67 8.26 -12.08
C SER A 91 1.41 7.61 -13.44
N GLU A 92 0.36 8.05 -14.13
CA GLU A 92 0.11 7.64 -15.50
C GLU A 92 1.11 8.30 -16.47
N ARG A 93 1.60 7.53 -17.44
CA ARG A 93 2.41 8.09 -18.52
C ARG A 93 1.58 9.06 -19.36
N LYS A 94 2.05 10.32 -19.43
CA LYS A 94 1.55 11.28 -20.42
C LYS A 94 1.99 10.84 -21.81
N ASN A 95 1.09 10.22 -22.56
CA ASN A 95 1.30 10.02 -24.00
C ASN A 95 1.28 11.39 -24.69
N ASP A 96 2.47 11.91 -25.03
CA ASP A 96 2.68 13.08 -25.91
C ASP A 96 2.29 12.76 -27.37
N LYS A 97 1.06 12.29 -27.58
CA LYS A 97 0.40 12.22 -28.88
C LYS A 97 -0.86 13.06 -28.83
N ASP A 98 -0.67 14.37 -28.77
CA ASP A 98 -1.58 15.31 -29.40
C ASP A 98 -1.57 15.05 -30.92
N GLN A 99 -2.36 14.08 -31.35
CA GLN A 99 -2.93 14.12 -32.69
C GLN A 99 -4.27 14.84 -32.61
N GLU A 100 -4.22 16.10 -33.02
CA GLU A 100 -5.33 16.88 -33.54
C GLU A 100 -6.22 16.00 -34.45
N VAL A 101 -7.38 15.56 -33.97
CA VAL A 101 -8.46 15.06 -34.82
C VAL A 101 -9.78 15.69 -34.40
N THR A 102 -10.00 16.87 -34.96
CA THR A 102 -11.25 17.40 -35.52
C THR A 102 -12.56 16.70 -35.08
N THR A 103 -13.37 17.49 -34.37
CA THR A 103 -14.81 17.36 -34.14
C THR A 103 -15.61 16.81 -35.34
N VAL A 104 -16.44 15.78 -35.12
CA VAL A 104 -17.86 15.79 -35.56
C VAL A 104 -18.71 14.96 -34.59
N SER A 105 -19.78 15.61 -34.11
CA SER A 105 -20.76 15.12 -33.16
C SER A 105 -21.86 14.24 -33.80
N LEU A 106 -22.30 13.26 -33.00
CA LEU A 106 -23.64 12.63 -32.89
C LEU A 106 -24.15 11.68 -33.99
N SER A 107 -24.42 10.44 -33.58
CA SER A 107 -25.77 9.85 -33.73
C SER A 107 -25.99 8.62 -32.83
N ASP A 108 -27.07 8.68 -32.04
CA ASP A 108 -27.77 7.60 -31.34
C ASP A 108 -27.89 6.31 -32.16
N ASN A 109 -27.65 5.15 -31.54
CA ASN A 109 -28.58 4.02 -31.66
C ASN A 109 -28.39 2.98 -30.53
N ARG A 110 -29.43 2.76 -29.75
CA ARG A 110 -29.58 1.63 -28.82
C ARG A 110 -29.73 0.33 -29.60
N THR A 111 -29.00 -0.72 -29.25
CA THR A 111 -29.57 -2.08 -29.26
C THR A 111 -28.88 -2.96 -28.23
N ASP A 112 -29.73 -3.42 -27.32
CA ASP A 112 -29.59 -4.51 -26.35
C ASP A 112 -28.84 -5.72 -26.93
N SER A 113 -27.79 -6.17 -26.26
CA SER A 113 -27.20 -7.49 -26.46
C SER A 113 -26.56 -7.96 -25.17
N LYS A 114 -27.35 -8.70 -24.41
CA LYS A 114 -26.90 -9.66 -23.40
C LYS A 114 -25.73 -10.46 -23.94
N HIS A 115 -24.58 -10.28 -23.31
CA HIS A 115 -23.52 -11.27 -23.31
C HIS A 115 -23.28 -11.65 -21.85
N ASP A 116 -23.79 -12.83 -21.49
CA ASP A 116 -23.26 -13.60 -20.36
C ASP A 116 -21.75 -13.78 -20.61
N ALA A 117 -20.96 -13.11 -19.79
CA ALA A 117 -19.53 -13.33 -19.64
C ALA A 117 -19.24 -13.24 -18.14
N GLU A 118 -19.10 -14.42 -17.55
CA GLU A 118 -18.46 -14.77 -16.28
C GLU A 118 -18.17 -13.63 -15.30
N LYS A 119 -18.96 -13.62 -14.21
CA LYS A 119 -18.72 -12.89 -12.97
C LYS A 119 -17.38 -13.31 -12.38
N GLN A 120 -16.28 -12.70 -12.84
CA GLN A 120 -15.06 -12.61 -12.07
C GLN A 120 -15.42 -11.70 -10.90
N GLU A 121 -15.58 -12.25 -9.68
CA GLU A 121 -15.85 -11.41 -8.53
C GLU A 121 -14.73 -10.39 -8.39
N ASN A 122 -15.12 -9.14 -8.54
CA ASN A 122 -14.29 -7.95 -8.42
C ASN A 122 -14.00 -7.70 -6.93
N SER A 123 -13.49 -8.73 -6.24
CA SER A 123 -13.27 -8.70 -4.80
C SER A 123 -12.04 -7.84 -4.53
N PHE A 124 -12.21 -6.81 -3.71
CA PHE A 124 -11.09 -6.17 -3.06
C PHE A 124 -10.39 -7.19 -2.13
N ILE A 125 -9.11 -6.96 -1.87
CA ILE A 125 -8.48 -7.50 -0.66
C ILE A 125 -9.21 -6.92 0.54
N SER A 126 -9.16 -7.60 1.68
CA SER A 126 -9.73 -7.07 2.93
C SER A 126 -8.82 -6.01 3.55
N MET A 127 -9.39 -5.14 4.38
CA MET A 127 -8.61 -4.17 5.16
C MET A 127 -7.56 -4.83 6.06
N GLU A 128 -7.83 -6.03 6.58
CA GLU A 128 -6.83 -6.79 7.37
C GLU A 128 -5.69 -7.32 6.49
N GLU A 129 -5.96 -7.68 5.23
CA GLU A 129 -4.92 -8.03 4.25
C GLU A 129 -4.09 -6.80 3.88
N ALA A 130 -4.72 -5.66 3.61
CA ALA A 130 -4.04 -4.39 3.36
C ALA A 130 -3.14 -3.99 4.55
N LYS A 131 -3.66 -4.10 5.77
CA LYS A 131 -2.91 -3.84 7.00
C LYS A 131 -1.71 -4.77 7.15
N THR A 132 -1.87 -6.05 6.78
CA THR A 132 -0.76 -7.01 6.79
C THR A 132 0.32 -6.58 5.80
N ILE A 133 -0.04 -6.20 4.57
CA ILE A 133 0.90 -5.72 3.56
C ILE A 133 1.66 -4.49 4.08
N ALA A 134 0.94 -3.53 4.66
CA ALA A 134 1.53 -2.29 5.17
C ALA A 134 2.49 -2.56 6.34
N THR A 135 2.07 -3.38 7.32
CA THR A 135 2.86 -3.67 8.54
C THR A 135 4.02 -4.66 8.32
N GLU A 136 3.96 -5.51 7.28
CA GLU A 136 5.12 -6.29 6.82
C GLU A 136 6.22 -5.39 6.27
N LYS A 137 5.85 -4.24 5.69
CA LYS A 137 6.77 -3.28 5.11
C LYS A 137 7.28 -2.26 6.13
N TYR A 138 6.40 -1.70 6.96
CA TYR A 138 6.72 -0.75 8.02
C TYR A 138 6.22 -1.26 9.36
N SER A 139 7.15 -1.61 10.24
CA SER A 139 6.80 -2.01 11.61
C SER A 139 6.35 -0.78 12.40
N GLY A 140 5.08 -0.77 12.81
CA GLY A 140 4.51 0.35 13.54
C GLY A 140 3.06 0.10 13.95
N THR A 141 2.39 1.17 14.39
CA THR A 141 0.98 1.13 14.77
C THR A 141 0.15 1.78 13.69
N VAL A 142 -0.79 1.03 13.10
CA VAL A 142 -1.73 1.55 12.10
C VAL A 142 -2.84 2.32 12.80
N VAL A 143 -2.83 3.62 12.58
CA VAL A 143 -3.67 4.60 13.27
C VAL A 143 -4.73 5.23 12.40
N GLU A 144 -4.51 5.23 11.10
CA GLU A 144 -5.52 5.46 10.10
C GLU A 144 -5.60 4.24 9.17
N ALA A 145 -6.82 3.86 8.81
CA ALA A 145 -7.06 2.87 7.77
C ALA A 145 -8.46 3.08 7.18
N GLU A 146 -8.51 3.51 5.93
CA GLU A 146 -9.75 3.76 5.19
C GLU A 146 -9.72 3.14 3.79
N LEU A 147 -10.89 2.98 3.16
CA LEU A 147 -11.03 2.58 1.77
C LEU A 147 -11.55 3.77 0.97
N ASP A 148 -10.69 4.38 0.17
CA ASP A 148 -11.02 5.52 -0.67
C ASP A 148 -11.28 5.12 -2.14
N GLU A 149 -12.07 5.92 -2.85
CA GLU A 149 -12.32 5.83 -4.29
C GLU A 149 -11.78 7.08 -5.01
N ASP A 150 -10.80 6.88 -5.89
CA ASP A 150 -10.28 7.92 -6.77
C ASP A 150 -10.45 7.51 -8.24
N ASP A 151 -11.18 8.31 -9.01
CA ASP A 151 -11.50 8.11 -10.43
C ASP A 151 -11.94 6.67 -10.81
N GLY A 152 -12.67 6.01 -9.91
CA GLY A 152 -13.18 4.64 -10.07
C GLY A 152 -12.17 3.53 -9.76
N SER A 153 -10.96 3.90 -9.35
CA SER A 153 -10.00 3.04 -8.67
C SER A 153 -10.24 3.09 -7.16
N TYR A 154 -9.91 2.01 -6.46
CA TYR A 154 -10.12 1.92 -5.01
C TYR A 154 -8.78 1.66 -4.34
N TYR A 155 -8.50 2.38 -3.27
CA TYR A 155 -7.25 2.33 -2.53
C TYR A 155 -7.54 2.20 -1.04
N TYR A 156 -6.74 1.38 -0.36
CA TYR A 156 -6.64 1.47 1.09
C TYR A 156 -5.62 2.55 1.42
N GLU A 157 -6.05 3.62 2.08
CA GLU A 157 -5.17 4.65 2.63
C GLU A 157 -4.89 4.29 4.09
N MET A 158 -3.63 4.39 4.51
CA MET A 158 -3.19 3.99 5.84
C MET A 158 -2.07 4.88 6.33
N GLU A 159 -2.17 5.30 7.59
CA GLU A 159 -1.10 5.94 8.33
C GLU A 159 -0.53 4.99 9.38
N ILE A 160 0.80 4.90 9.43
CA ILE A 160 1.53 4.07 10.36
C ILE A 160 2.51 4.91 11.16
N TRP A 161 2.30 5.03 12.46
CA TRP A 161 3.34 5.57 13.34
C TRP A 161 4.43 4.53 13.59
N THR A 162 5.65 4.89 13.20
CA THR A 162 6.87 4.10 13.38
C THR A 162 7.84 4.80 14.35
N ASP A 163 9.00 4.21 14.58
CA ASP A 163 10.09 4.86 15.33
C ASP A 163 10.83 5.94 14.52
N LYS A 164 10.62 5.96 13.19
CA LYS A 164 11.21 6.92 12.27
C LYS A 164 10.32 8.11 11.94
N GLY A 165 9.04 8.05 12.33
CA GLY A 165 8.04 9.03 11.93
C GLY A 165 6.74 8.38 11.51
N GLU A 166 5.86 9.19 10.96
CA GLU A 166 4.63 8.77 10.32
C GLU A 166 4.91 8.26 8.91
N VAL A 167 4.15 7.24 8.50
CA VAL A 167 4.26 6.67 7.15
C VAL A 167 2.87 6.58 6.56
N ASP A 168 2.66 7.30 5.47
CA ASP A 168 1.44 7.28 4.69
C ASP A 168 1.59 6.27 3.57
N LEU A 169 0.58 5.44 3.36
CA LEU A 169 0.55 4.44 2.30
C LEU A 169 -0.77 4.47 1.56
N LYS A 170 -0.71 4.35 0.23
CA LYS A 170 -1.87 3.94 -0.59
C LYS A 170 -1.64 2.58 -1.21
N ILE A 171 -2.59 1.67 -1.00
CA ILE A 171 -2.54 0.28 -1.48
C ILE A 171 -3.71 0.03 -2.41
N ASN A 172 -3.45 -0.37 -3.66
CA ASN A 172 -4.51 -0.72 -4.60
C ASN A 172 -5.39 -1.84 -4.03
N ALA A 173 -6.68 -1.56 -3.83
CA ALA A 173 -7.60 -2.47 -3.16
C ALA A 173 -7.85 -3.76 -3.95
N ARG A 174 -7.51 -3.82 -5.25
CA ARG A 174 -7.69 -5.03 -6.08
C ARG A 174 -6.44 -5.89 -6.13
N SER A 175 -5.27 -5.28 -6.28
CA SER A 175 -4.02 -6.02 -6.46
C SER A 175 -3.21 -6.17 -5.18
N GLY A 176 -3.41 -5.30 -4.19
CA GLY A 176 -2.57 -5.19 -2.99
C GLY A 176 -1.22 -4.53 -3.26
N GLU A 177 -1.03 -3.92 -4.43
CA GLU A 177 0.19 -3.18 -4.76
C GLU A 177 0.21 -1.85 -4.02
N ILE A 178 1.34 -1.51 -3.38
CA ILE A 178 1.57 -0.19 -2.79
C ILE A 178 1.92 0.76 -3.94
N VAL A 179 1.12 1.82 -4.10
CA VAL A 179 1.26 2.80 -5.19
C VAL A 179 1.72 4.18 -4.70
N TYR A 180 1.62 4.41 -3.39
CA TYR A 180 2.09 5.64 -2.76
C TYR A 180 2.73 5.32 -1.41
N ILE A 181 3.85 5.98 -1.12
CA ILE A 181 4.50 6.00 0.20
C ILE A 181 4.99 7.42 0.45
N SER A 182 4.74 7.94 1.65
CA SER A 182 5.41 9.13 2.19
C SER A 182 5.88 8.84 3.61
N VAL A 183 7.02 9.39 4.01
CA VAL A 183 7.53 9.28 5.39
C VAL A 183 7.74 10.71 5.91
N ASP A 184 7.03 11.07 6.97
CA ASP A 184 7.25 12.31 7.70
C ASP A 184 7.96 12.01 9.04
N GLU A 185 9.23 12.43 9.13
CA GLU A 185 10.07 12.17 10.31
C GLU A 185 9.83 13.14 11.48
N ASP A 186 9.16 14.27 11.23
CA ASP A 186 8.94 15.30 12.25
C ASP A 186 7.76 14.94 13.16
N ASP A 187 6.84 14.11 12.69
CA ASP A 187 5.64 13.72 13.42
C ASP A 187 5.88 12.61 14.45
N LYS A 188 5.27 12.78 15.61
CA LYS A 188 5.43 11.91 16.77
C LYS A 188 4.10 11.70 17.47
N LEU A 189 3.76 10.44 17.65
CA LEU A 189 2.60 10.05 18.44
C LEU A 189 2.68 10.60 19.87
N SER A 190 1.61 11.25 20.30
CA SER A 190 1.52 11.83 21.64
C SER A 190 1.55 10.76 22.73
N SER A 191 2.20 11.08 23.85
CA SER A 191 2.21 10.23 25.05
C SER A 191 0.84 10.08 25.73
N GLU A 192 -0.16 10.84 25.31
CA GLU A 192 -1.54 10.76 25.81
C GLU A 192 -2.30 9.57 25.22
N VAL A 193 -1.87 9.10 24.04
CA VAL A 193 -2.34 7.87 23.41
C VAL A 193 -1.76 6.69 24.19
N THR A 194 -2.62 6.03 24.97
CA THR A 194 -2.20 4.98 25.91
C THR A 194 -2.69 3.60 25.50
N ILE A 195 -3.91 3.50 24.95
CA ILE A 195 -4.37 2.26 24.33
C ILE A 195 -3.91 2.23 22.88
N SER A 196 -3.58 1.05 22.38
CA SER A 196 -3.22 0.88 20.98
C SER A 196 -4.46 0.89 20.08
N ALA A 197 -4.24 1.22 18.80
CA ALA A 197 -5.28 1.14 17.79
C ALA A 197 -5.90 -0.27 17.69
N ASP A 198 -5.11 -1.32 17.90
CA ASP A 198 -5.60 -2.70 17.91
C ASP A 198 -6.46 -3.03 19.14
N GLU A 199 -6.14 -2.43 20.29
CA GLU A 199 -7.00 -2.51 21.47
C GLU A 199 -8.33 -1.79 21.22
N ALA A 200 -8.32 -0.58 20.63
CA ALA A 200 -9.54 0.15 20.28
C ALA A 200 -10.44 -0.64 19.30
N ARG A 201 -9.87 -1.19 18.21
CA ARG A 201 -10.58 -2.07 17.27
C ARG A 201 -11.15 -3.30 17.97
N SER A 202 -10.42 -3.87 18.93
CA SER A 202 -10.89 -5.03 19.71
C SER A 202 -12.06 -4.67 20.62
N ILE A 203 -12.02 -3.50 21.28
CA ILE A 203 -13.11 -2.98 22.11
C ILE A 203 -14.40 -2.83 21.28
N ALA A 204 -14.28 -2.26 20.07
CA ALA A 204 -15.40 -2.14 19.14
C ALA A 204 -15.96 -3.50 18.72
N LYS A 205 -15.11 -4.41 18.21
CA LYS A 205 -15.49 -5.74 17.73
C LYS A 205 -16.03 -6.67 18.83
N GLU A 206 -15.66 -6.48 20.09
CA GLU A 206 -16.24 -7.27 21.21
C GLU A 206 -17.70 -6.89 21.47
N LYS A 207 -18.07 -5.62 21.24
CA LYS A 207 -19.38 -5.07 21.60
C LYS A 207 -20.35 -5.00 20.43
N TYR A 208 -19.84 -4.85 19.20
CA TYR A 208 -20.63 -4.67 18.00
C TYR A 208 -20.21 -5.65 16.90
N GLU A 209 -21.19 -6.34 16.32
CA GLU A 209 -20.97 -7.18 15.14
C GLU A 209 -21.00 -6.32 13.88
N GLY A 210 -20.00 -6.47 13.01
CA GLY A 210 -19.90 -5.70 11.77
C GLY A 210 -18.50 -5.77 11.16
N THR A 211 -18.32 -5.05 10.07
CA THR A 211 -17.03 -4.87 9.41
C THR A 211 -16.61 -3.41 9.54
N ILE A 212 -15.45 -3.16 10.17
CA ILE A 212 -14.83 -1.83 10.20
C ILE A 212 -14.54 -1.41 8.75
N GLN A 213 -15.06 -0.26 8.34
CA GLN A 213 -14.78 0.36 7.04
C GLN A 213 -13.68 1.41 7.16
N GLU A 214 -13.63 2.10 8.29
CA GLU A 214 -12.73 3.20 8.57
C GLU A 214 -12.29 3.16 10.03
N PHE A 215 -11.07 3.63 10.28
CA PHE A 215 -10.49 3.79 11.60
C PHE A 215 -9.49 4.93 11.56
N GLU A 216 -9.63 5.92 12.44
CA GLU A 216 -8.73 7.07 12.52
C GLU A 216 -8.41 7.40 13.99
N LEU A 217 -7.26 8.02 14.24
CA LEU A 217 -6.94 8.65 15.52
C LEU A 217 -7.02 10.18 15.37
N ASP A 218 -8.08 10.77 15.92
CA ASP A 218 -8.28 12.22 15.91
C ASP A 218 -7.81 12.87 17.23
N GLU A 219 -7.52 14.17 17.17
CA GLU A 219 -7.18 15.02 18.31
C GLU A 219 -8.10 16.24 18.41
N ASP A 220 -8.92 16.29 19.46
CA ASP A 220 -9.78 17.43 19.77
C ASP A 220 -9.44 18.04 21.14
N ASP A 221 -8.98 19.30 21.12
CA ASP A 221 -8.64 20.10 22.31
C ASP A 221 -7.67 19.38 23.28
N GLY A 222 -6.66 18.70 22.73
CA GLY A 222 -5.65 17.93 23.43
C GLY A 222 -6.13 16.56 23.91
N ARG A 223 -7.24 16.05 23.39
CA ARG A 223 -7.76 14.72 23.71
C ARG A 223 -7.77 13.87 22.46
N TYR A 224 -7.12 12.73 22.56
CA TYR A 224 -7.03 11.77 21.47
C TYR A 224 -8.20 10.79 21.53
N MET A 225 -8.87 10.62 20.40
CA MET A 225 -10.03 9.76 20.22
C MET A 225 -9.80 8.85 19.02
N TYR A 226 -10.07 7.56 19.18
CA TYR A 226 -10.20 6.67 18.02
C TYR A 226 -11.62 6.77 17.48
N GLU A 227 -11.74 7.16 16.23
CA GLU A 227 -12.99 7.18 15.48
C GLU A 227 -13.08 5.92 14.62
N LEU A 228 -14.24 5.26 14.60
CA LEU A 228 -14.45 4.03 13.84
C LEU A 228 -15.81 4.06 13.16
N GLU A 229 -15.81 3.81 11.85
CA GLU A 229 -17.02 3.51 11.11
C GLU A 229 -17.14 2.00 10.86
N MET A 230 -18.28 1.44 11.25
CA MET A 230 -18.59 0.03 11.11
C MET A 230 -19.85 -0.18 10.29
N ARG A 231 -19.75 -0.99 9.24
CA ARG A 231 -20.92 -1.49 8.51
C ARG A 231 -21.55 -2.65 9.28
N THR A 232 -22.78 -2.47 9.75
CA THR A 232 -23.53 -3.47 10.54
C THR A 232 -24.78 -3.97 9.80
N ASP A 233 -25.54 -4.87 10.41
CA ASP A 233 -26.84 -5.32 9.90
C ASP A 233 -27.95 -4.25 10.05
N LYS A 234 -27.70 -3.21 10.85
CA LYS A 234 -28.65 -2.14 11.18
C LYS A 234 -28.38 -0.82 10.46
N GLY A 235 -27.29 -0.72 9.70
CA GLY A 235 -26.78 0.51 9.14
C GLY A 235 -25.31 0.72 9.46
N GLU A 236 -24.82 1.91 9.16
CA GLU A 236 -23.49 2.38 9.57
C GLU A 236 -23.52 2.73 11.06
N LEU A 237 -22.47 2.34 11.77
CA LEU A 237 -22.28 2.57 13.20
C LEU A 237 -20.98 3.34 13.37
N GLU A 238 -21.07 4.53 13.93
CA GLU A 238 -19.94 5.36 14.29
C GLU A 238 -19.65 5.21 15.78
N LEU A 239 -18.37 5.07 16.12
CA LEU A 239 -17.88 4.92 17.50
C LEU A 239 -16.72 5.89 17.73
N GLU A 240 -16.76 6.63 18.84
CA GLU A 240 -15.60 7.36 19.34
C GLU A 240 -15.11 6.68 20.63
N ILE A 241 -13.83 6.35 20.71
CA ILE A 241 -13.20 5.64 21.84
C ILE A 241 -12.02 6.47 22.38
N ASP A 242 -12.02 6.77 23.68
CA ASP A 242 -10.97 7.54 24.33
C ASP A 242 -9.63 6.81 24.27
N ALA A 243 -8.63 7.42 23.60
CA ALA A 243 -7.32 6.80 23.37
C ALA A 243 -6.46 6.68 24.63
N SER A 244 -6.84 7.32 25.75
CA SER A 244 -6.13 7.23 27.03
C SER A 244 -6.58 6.03 27.88
N ASN A 245 -7.81 5.55 27.68
CA ASN A 245 -8.42 4.58 28.60
C ASN A 245 -9.37 3.55 27.97
N GLY A 246 -9.73 3.70 26.69
CA GLY A 246 -10.61 2.78 25.96
C GLY A 246 -12.10 2.92 26.26
N GLU A 247 -12.53 3.97 26.94
CA GLU A 247 -13.95 4.25 27.16
C GLU A 247 -14.62 4.64 25.84
N ILE A 248 -15.74 3.99 25.51
CA ILE A 248 -16.57 4.37 24.36
C ILE A 248 -17.35 5.62 24.73
N MET A 249 -17.02 6.74 24.10
CA MET A 249 -17.57 8.06 24.36
C MET A 249 -18.82 8.35 23.53
N LYS A 250 -18.87 7.84 22.30
CA LYS A 250 -19.99 8.01 21.38
C LYS A 250 -20.35 6.70 20.68
N VAL A 251 -21.64 6.54 20.40
CA VAL A 251 -22.21 5.43 19.63
C VAL A 251 -23.39 5.99 18.85
N GLU A 252 -23.24 6.11 17.54
CA GLU A 252 -24.29 6.65 16.67
C GLU A 252 -24.53 5.69 15.50
N TYR A 253 -25.79 5.57 15.08
CA TYR A 253 -26.15 4.86 13.87
C TYR A 253 -26.58 5.90 12.85
N ASP A 254 -25.99 5.89 11.66
CA ASP A 254 -26.49 6.71 10.55
C ASP A 254 -27.63 5.96 9.82
N ASP A 255 -28.68 6.70 9.44
CA ASP A 255 -29.98 6.20 8.94
C ASP A 255 -30.09 6.22 7.40
#